data_AF-A0A5C6EB86-F1
#
_entry.id   AF-A0A5C6EB86-F1
#
_cell.length_a   1.000
_cell.length_b   1.000
_cell.length_c   1.000
_cell.angle_alpha   90.00
_cell.angle_beta   90.00
_cell.angle_gamma   90.00
#
_symmetry.space_group_name_H-M   'P 1'
#
loop_
_entity.id
_entity.type
_entity.pdbx_description
1 polymer ?
#
loop_
_entity_poly.entity_id
_entity_poly.type
_entity_poly.pdbx_seq_one_letter_code
_entity_poly.pdbx_strand_id
1 'polypeptide(L)'
;MQLNLQTDRKKIRLYIEQRIRDYPDYVNEGPGDDEAPISLITAAYYAAQSGYFILVFDTRPNADPDGEWTIHHAETTMLNFPKWATVYDAVVDGKTATIRTEDGASIVAKNNDIDLDLIIGQTITRVVEELRAEGAFDSLPLAPRAFIVVEEFDGNYFWPDYKKRKTLGRIKR
;
A
#
# COMPACT_ATOMS: atom_id res chain seq x y z
N MET A 1 -17.12 -12.14 -12.06
CA MET A 1 -16.03 -12.47 -11.10
C MET A 1 -16.23 -11.69 -9.80
N GLN A 2 -15.60 -12.07 -8.69
CA GLN A 2 -15.84 -11.39 -7.40
C GLN A 2 -14.55 -11.01 -6.67
N LEU A 3 -14.46 -9.75 -6.26
CA LEU A 3 -13.45 -9.20 -5.37
C LEU A 3 -14.08 -8.87 -4.01
N ASN A 4 -13.38 -9.13 -2.91
CA ASN A 4 -13.86 -8.82 -1.57
C ASN A 4 -12.81 -8.05 -0.77
N LEU A 5 -12.97 -6.73 -0.75
CA LEU A 5 -12.03 -5.84 -0.10
C LEU A 5 -12.12 -5.89 1.43
N GLN A 6 -13.20 -6.42 2.01
CA GLN A 6 -13.24 -6.66 3.47
C GLN A 6 -12.22 -7.72 3.89
N THR A 7 -12.06 -8.77 3.07
CA THR A 7 -11.07 -9.81 3.32
C THR A 7 -9.67 -9.29 3.03
N ASP A 8 -9.49 -8.57 1.93
CA ASP A 8 -8.17 -8.08 1.52
C ASP A 8 -7.65 -7.03 2.50
N ARG A 9 -8.49 -6.09 2.95
CA ARG A 9 -8.19 -5.13 4.00
C ARG A 9 -7.63 -5.79 5.26
N LYS A 10 -8.26 -6.86 5.75
CA LYS A 10 -7.80 -7.59 6.93
C LYS A 10 -6.42 -8.20 6.72
N LYS A 11 -6.16 -8.76 5.53
CA LYS A 11 -4.84 -9.32 5.18
C LYS A 11 -3.77 -8.24 5.13
N ILE A 12 -4.05 -7.11 4.47
CA ILE A 12 -3.13 -5.97 4.37
C ILE A 12 -2.78 -5.45 5.76
N ARG A 13 -3.79 -5.27 6.61
CA ARG A 13 -3.56 -4.84 8.00
C ARG A 13 -2.65 -5.80 8.76
N LEU A 14 -2.98 -7.10 8.78
CA LEU A 14 -2.18 -8.11 9.47
C LEU A 14 -0.74 -8.17 8.94
N TYR A 15 -0.58 -8.01 7.63
CA TYR A 15 0.73 -7.97 6.99
C TYR A 15 1.55 -6.74 7.41
N ILE A 16 0.95 -5.54 7.43
CA ILE A 16 1.63 -4.34 7.90
C ILE A 16 2.02 -4.49 9.38
N GLU A 17 1.10 -4.93 10.25
CA GLU A 17 1.38 -5.19 11.66
C GLU A 17 2.52 -6.20 11.85
N GLN A 18 2.56 -7.24 11.02
CA GLN A 18 3.64 -8.21 11.02
C GLN A 18 4.97 -7.60 10.58
N ARG A 19 5.00 -6.84 9.48
CA ARG A 19 6.22 -6.15 9.01
C ARG A 19 6.77 -5.18 10.05
N ILE A 20 5.90 -4.49 10.78
CA ILE A 20 6.29 -3.61 11.87
C ILE A 20 6.91 -4.40 13.03
N ARG A 21 6.23 -5.47 13.48
CA ARG A 21 6.68 -6.31 14.59
C ARG A 21 8.01 -6.99 14.29
N ASP A 22 8.18 -7.48 13.06
CA ASP A 22 9.33 -8.27 12.64
C ASP A 22 10.50 -7.36 12.19
N TYR A 23 10.32 -6.02 12.16
CA TYR A 23 11.34 -5.05 11.76
C TYR A 23 12.68 -5.17 12.53
N PRO A 24 12.71 -5.41 13.85
CA PRO A 24 13.99 -5.51 14.58
C PRO A 24 14.92 -6.63 14.09
N ASP A 25 14.38 -7.67 13.47
CA ASP A 25 15.12 -8.81 12.92
C ASP A 25 15.19 -8.75 11.38
N TYR A 26 14.70 -7.67 10.77
CA TYR A 26 14.57 -7.50 9.32
C TYR A 26 15.84 -6.86 8.73
N VAL A 27 16.37 -7.49 7.67
CA VAL A 27 17.35 -6.88 6.76
C VAL A 27 16.59 -5.96 5.81
N ASN A 28 16.97 -4.68 5.71
CA ASN A 28 16.22 -3.73 4.90
C ASN A 28 16.37 -4.08 3.42
N GLU A 29 15.26 -4.51 2.81
CA GLU A 29 15.21 -4.76 1.36
C GLU A 29 14.70 -3.52 0.60
N GLY A 30 14.51 -2.38 1.28
CA GLY A 30 14.17 -1.09 0.68
C GLY A 30 15.40 -0.19 0.42
N PRO A 31 15.19 1.04 -0.07
CA PRO A 31 16.29 1.97 -0.32
C PRO A 31 16.99 2.40 0.98
N GLY A 32 18.32 2.53 0.92
CA GLY A 32 19.15 2.99 2.03
C GLY A 32 19.82 1.87 2.82
N ASP A 33 20.30 2.20 4.02
CA ASP A 33 21.06 1.28 4.89
C ASP A 33 20.17 0.70 6.01
N ASP A 34 20.44 -0.54 6.45
CA ASP A 34 19.69 -1.25 7.51
C ASP A 34 19.66 -0.50 8.85
N GLU A 35 20.82 0.05 9.25
CA GLU A 35 21.00 0.70 10.55
C GLU A 35 20.45 2.15 10.58
N ALA A 36 20.06 2.69 9.42
CA ALA A 36 19.57 4.05 9.31
C ALA A 36 18.08 4.13 9.69
N PRO A 37 17.64 5.25 10.32
CA PRO A 37 16.25 5.41 10.68
C PRO A 37 15.36 5.59 9.43
N ILE A 38 14.15 5.03 9.48
CA ILE A 38 13.17 5.07 8.39
C ILE A 38 12.70 6.51 8.17
N SER A 39 12.90 7.02 6.96
CA SER A 39 12.51 8.37 6.55
C SER A 39 11.20 8.38 5.74
N LEU A 40 10.90 7.30 5.04
CA LEU A 40 9.66 7.12 4.28
C LEU A 40 9.16 5.68 4.40
N ILE A 41 7.87 5.51 4.59
CA ILE A 41 7.18 4.23 4.42
C ILE A 41 6.31 4.32 3.17
N THR A 42 6.48 3.40 2.23
CA THR A 42 5.63 3.30 1.04
C THR A 42 4.77 2.06 1.14
N ALA A 43 3.47 2.26 1.28
CA ALA A 43 2.45 1.22 1.16
C ALA A 43 2.01 1.17 -0.31
N ALA A 44 2.75 0.41 -1.11
CA ALA A 44 2.59 0.38 -2.55
C ALA A 44 1.74 -0.82 -3.01
N TYR A 45 1.12 -0.70 -4.17
CA TYR A 45 0.34 -1.77 -4.75
C TYR A 45 0.28 -1.70 -6.27
N TYR A 46 -0.06 -2.84 -6.87
CA TYR A 46 -0.41 -2.91 -8.28
C TYR A 46 -1.57 -3.87 -8.46
N ALA A 47 -2.68 -3.38 -9.02
CA ALA A 47 -3.83 -4.24 -9.27
C ALA A 47 -3.63 -5.15 -10.49
N ALA A 48 -2.87 -4.67 -11.49
CA ALA A 48 -2.62 -5.40 -12.73
C ALA A 48 -1.40 -6.35 -12.63
N GLN A 49 -1.18 -7.13 -13.70
CA GLN A 49 -0.05 -8.05 -14.00
C GLN A 49 0.29 -9.16 -12.98
N SER A 50 -0.23 -9.13 -11.76
CA SER A 50 -0.23 -10.23 -10.79
C SER A 50 -1.08 -9.91 -9.57
N GLY A 51 -1.34 -8.61 -9.31
CA GLY A 51 -2.12 -8.16 -8.17
C GLY A 51 -1.33 -8.31 -6.88
N TYR A 52 -0.77 -7.23 -6.34
CA TYR A 52 0.03 -7.30 -5.12
C TYR A 52 0.01 -6.01 -4.31
N PHE A 53 0.45 -6.15 -3.06
CA PHE A 53 0.73 -5.09 -2.11
C PHE A 53 2.15 -5.27 -1.57
N ILE A 54 2.87 -4.18 -1.31
CA ILE A 54 4.19 -4.17 -0.69
C ILE A 54 4.29 -3.05 0.35
N LEU A 55 5.05 -3.29 1.41
CA LEU A 55 5.42 -2.27 2.39
C LEU A 55 6.94 -2.09 2.40
N VAL A 56 7.39 -0.96 1.86
CA VAL A 56 8.81 -0.61 1.76
C VAL A 56 9.18 0.40 2.85
N PHE A 57 10.31 0.14 3.50
CA PHE A 57 10.95 1.06 4.44
C PHE A 57 12.14 1.71 3.73
N ASP A 58 12.08 3.02 3.54
CA ASP A 58 13.15 3.79 2.93
C ASP A 58 13.89 4.57 4.02
N THR A 59 15.16 4.24 4.19
CA THR A 59 16.03 4.79 5.24
C THR A 59 16.97 5.87 4.69
N ARG A 60 16.85 6.23 3.40
CA ARG A 60 17.62 7.35 2.82
C ARG A 60 17.28 8.65 3.56
N PRO A 61 18.27 9.45 4.01
CA PRO A 61 18.01 10.66 4.81
C PRO A 61 17.09 11.70 4.15
N ASN A 62 17.04 11.71 2.81
CA ASN A 62 16.22 12.62 2.01
C ASN A 62 15.15 11.88 1.19
N ALA A 63 14.68 10.72 1.68
CA ALA A 63 13.69 9.90 1.00
C ALA A 63 12.46 10.71 0.53
N ASP A 64 11.99 10.37 -0.68
CA ASP A 64 10.81 10.92 -1.32
C ASP A 64 10.14 9.83 -2.18
N PRO A 65 8.85 9.95 -2.53
CA PRO A 65 8.24 9.09 -3.54
C PRO A 65 8.80 9.46 -4.90
N ASP A 66 9.91 8.81 -5.24
CA ASP A 66 10.68 8.94 -6.47
C ASP A 66 10.61 7.66 -7.33
N GLY A 67 9.79 6.69 -6.91
CA GLY A 67 9.61 5.41 -7.59
C GLY A 67 10.69 4.38 -7.27
N GLU A 68 11.69 4.69 -6.44
CA GLU A 68 12.78 3.74 -6.12
C GLU A 68 12.25 2.45 -5.48
N TRP A 69 11.14 2.51 -4.74
CA TRP A 69 10.52 1.30 -4.20
C TRP A 69 10.21 0.23 -5.26
N THR A 70 10.02 0.62 -6.53
CA THR A 70 9.70 -0.31 -7.63
C THR A 70 10.82 -1.28 -7.96
N ILE A 71 12.09 -0.96 -7.66
CA ILE A 71 13.21 -1.90 -7.83
C ILE A 71 13.38 -2.85 -6.64
N HIS A 72 12.67 -2.58 -5.55
CA HIS A 72 12.72 -3.32 -4.29
C HIS A 72 11.54 -4.30 -4.11
N HIS A 73 10.90 -4.71 -5.23
CA HIS A 73 9.85 -5.73 -5.22
C HIS A 73 10.44 -7.14 -5.03
N ALA A 74 10.78 -7.52 -3.80
CA ALA A 74 11.20 -8.90 -3.51
C ALA A 74 9.99 -9.78 -3.16
N GLU A 75 10.05 -11.09 -3.48
CA GLU A 75 8.98 -12.03 -3.10
C GLU A 75 8.73 -12.06 -1.59
N THR A 76 9.77 -11.83 -0.79
CA THR A 76 9.77 -11.74 0.67
C THR A 76 9.02 -10.53 1.23
N THR A 77 8.93 -9.45 0.46
CA THR A 77 8.26 -8.20 0.85
C THR A 77 6.90 -8.01 0.16
N MET A 78 6.44 -9.00 -0.60
CA MET A 78 5.22 -8.89 -1.38
C MET A 78 4.08 -9.72 -0.79
N LEU A 79 2.91 -9.09 -0.64
CA LEU A 79 1.65 -9.75 -0.34
C LEU A 79 0.81 -9.89 -1.61
N ASN A 80 0.61 -11.12 -2.07
CA ASN A 80 -0.08 -11.42 -3.32
C ASN A 80 -1.62 -11.36 -3.19
N PHE A 81 -2.24 -10.70 -4.17
CA PHE A 81 -3.67 -10.57 -4.39
C PHE A 81 -4.04 -10.93 -5.85
N PRO A 82 -3.91 -12.19 -6.27
CA PRO A 82 -4.16 -12.61 -7.66
C PRO A 82 -5.59 -12.32 -8.15
N LYS A 83 -6.54 -12.16 -7.24
CA LYS A 83 -7.91 -11.76 -7.57
C LYS A 83 -8.02 -10.31 -8.04
N TRP A 84 -7.08 -9.43 -7.68
CA TRP A 84 -7.04 -8.06 -8.17
C TRP A 84 -6.78 -8.08 -9.67
N ALA A 85 -5.70 -8.74 -10.12
CA ALA A 85 -5.37 -8.87 -11.54
C ALA A 85 -6.51 -9.56 -12.32
N THR A 86 -7.04 -10.65 -11.76
CA THR A 86 -8.17 -11.37 -12.35
C THR A 86 -9.39 -10.45 -12.59
N VAL A 87 -9.72 -9.58 -11.64
CA VAL A 87 -10.83 -8.63 -11.78
C VAL A 87 -10.46 -7.44 -12.66
N TYR A 88 -9.23 -6.96 -12.59
CA TYR A 88 -8.70 -5.90 -13.46
C TYR A 88 -8.84 -6.30 -14.93
N ASP A 89 -8.30 -7.46 -15.32
CA ASP A 89 -8.39 -8.00 -16.68
C ASP A 89 -9.84 -8.16 -17.14
N ALA A 90 -10.72 -8.62 -16.25
CA ALA A 90 -12.13 -8.77 -16.56
C ALA A 90 -12.80 -7.42 -16.90
N VAL A 91 -12.51 -6.38 -16.12
CA VAL A 91 -13.08 -5.05 -16.34
C VAL A 91 -12.56 -4.46 -17.64
N VAL A 92 -11.26 -4.59 -17.90
CA VAL A 92 -10.59 -4.15 -19.14
C VAL A 92 -11.17 -4.85 -20.37
N ASP A 93 -11.44 -6.16 -20.27
CA ASP A 93 -12.09 -6.97 -21.31
C ASP A 93 -13.59 -6.64 -21.51
N GLY A 94 -14.15 -5.68 -20.78
CA GLY A 94 -15.58 -5.36 -20.82
C GLY A 94 -16.47 -6.40 -20.15
N LYS A 95 -15.92 -7.33 -19.36
CA LYS A 95 -16.68 -8.31 -18.59
C LYS A 95 -17.18 -7.69 -17.29
N THR A 96 -18.17 -8.34 -16.69
CA THR A 96 -18.73 -7.90 -15.41
C THR A 96 -18.00 -8.50 -14.22
N ALA A 97 -17.64 -7.64 -13.26
CA ALA A 97 -17.13 -8.05 -11.96
C ALA A 97 -17.97 -7.44 -10.82
N THR A 98 -18.07 -8.15 -9.70
CA THR A 98 -18.69 -7.65 -8.48
C THR A 98 -17.60 -7.38 -7.46
N ILE A 99 -17.52 -6.16 -6.97
CA ILE A 99 -16.58 -5.75 -5.93
C ILE A 99 -17.38 -5.50 -4.66
N ARG A 100 -17.08 -6.27 -3.62
CA ARG A 100 -17.57 -5.99 -2.28
C ARG A 100 -16.59 -5.02 -1.63
N THR A 101 -17.02 -3.79 -1.42
CA THR A 101 -16.23 -2.74 -0.78
C THR A 101 -16.08 -3.03 0.70
N GLU A 102 -15.16 -2.33 1.36
CA GLU A 102 -14.84 -2.57 2.77
C GLU A 102 -16.00 -2.25 3.73
N ASP A 103 -16.88 -1.32 3.37
CA ASP A 103 -18.11 -0.98 4.09
C ASP A 103 -19.24 -2.02 3.87
N GLY A 104 -18.99 -3.04 3.04
CA GLY A 104 -19.92 -4.12 2.74
C GLY A 104 -20.87 -3.81 1.57
N ALA A 105 -20.80 -2.63 0.96
CA ALA A 105 -21.52 -2.36 -0.28
C ALA A 105 -21.00 -3.25 -1.43
N SER A 106 -21.82 -3.39 -2.47
CA SER A 106 -21.47 -4.17 -3.66
C SER A 106 -21.56 -3.29 -4.89
N ILE A 107 -20.43 -3.12 -5.57
CA ILE A 107 -20.31 -2.41 -6.84
C ILE A 107 -20.28 -3.45 -7.95
N VAL A 108 -21.03 -3.21 -9.02
CA VAL A 108 -20.95 -4.01 -10.24
C VAL A 108 -20.17 -3.20 -11.27
N ALA A 109 -18.97 -3.67 -11.58
CA ALA A 109 -18.07 -3.12 -12.57
C ALA A 109 -18.37 -3.67 -13.96
N LYS A 110 -18.50 -2.81 -14.97
CA LYS A 110 -18.77 -3.13 -16.37
C LYS A 110 -18.06 -2.14 -17.31
N ASN A 111 -17.48 -2.60 -18.42
CA ASN A 111 -17.03 -1.72 -19.51
C ASN A 111 -16.13 -0.55 -19.05
N ASN A 112 -15.16 -0.78 -18.17
CA ASN A 112 -14.28 0.27 -17.62
C ASN A 112 -15.03 1.41 -16.87
N ASP A 113 -16.21 1.15 -16.33
CA ASP A 113 -17.00 2.13 -15.56
C ASP A 113 -16.48 2.38 -14.14
N ILE A 114 -15.47 1.64 -13.71
CA ILE A 114 -14.84 1.78 -12.40
C ILE A 114 -13.34 2.03 -12.51
N ASP A 115 -12.85 2.78 -11.53
CA ASP A 115 -11.44 2.93 -11.26
C ASP A 115 -11.06 1.95 -10.15
N LEU A 116 -10.61 0.75 -10.55
CA LEU A 116 -10.24 -0.31 -9.59
C LEU A 116 -9.04 0.10 -8.75
N ASP A 117 -8.09 0.82 -9.35
CA ASP A 117 -6.90 1.33 -8.68
C ASP A 117 -7.30 2.29 -7.56
N LEU A 118 -8.18 3.25 -7.84
CA LEU A 118 -8.73 4.15 -6.83
C LEU A 118 -9.40 3.41 -5.66
N ILE A 119 -10.24 2.41 -5.97
CA ILE A 119 -10.98 1.66 -4.94
C ILE A 119 -10.02 0.88 -4.01
N ILE A 120 -9.00 0.23 -4.59
CA ILE A 120 -7.98 -0.49 -3.82
C ILE A 120 -7.12 0.49 -3.01
N GLY A 121 -6.67 1.58 -3.63
CA GLY A 121 -5.85 2.62 -2.99
C GLY A 121 -6.55 3.27 -1.80
N GLN A 122 -7.86 3.54 -1.90
CA GLN A 122 -8.67 4.03 -0.79
C GLN A 122 -8.77 3.02 0.36
N THR A 123 -8.91 1.74 0.04
CA THR A 123 -8.95 0.67 1.05
C THR A 123 -7.64 0.58 1.82
N ILE A 124 -6.50 0.62 1.12
CA ILE A 124 -5.15 0.63 1.72
C ILE A 124 -4.96 1.88 2.56
N THR A 125 -5.37 3.04 2.04
CA THR A 125 -5.26 4.33 2.73
C THR A 125 -5.95 4.28 4.09
N ARG A 126 -7.18 3.74 4.16
CA ARG A 126 -7.89 3.62 5.44
C ARG A 126 -7.18 2.70 6.42
N VAL A 127 -6.60 1.58 5.95
CA VAL A 127 -5.78 0.70 6.82
C VAL A 127 -4.58 1.46 7.38
N VAL A 128 -3.86 2.18 6.53
CA VAL A 128 -2.70 2.98 6.92
C VAL A 128 -3.09 4.08 7.92
N GLU A 129 -4.18 4.79 7.67
CA GLU A 129 -4.70 5.82 8.56
C GLU A 129 -5.09 5.27 9.93
N GLU A 130 -5.76 4.12 9.98
CA GLU A 130 -6.14 3.44 11.21
C GLU A 130 -4.93 3.01 12.03
N LEU A 131 -3.98 2.29 11.41
CA LEU A 131 -2.74 1.86 12.07
C LEU A 131 -1.95 3.06 12.60
N ARG A 132 -1.92 4.17 11.84
CA ARG A 132 -1.27 5.40 12.29
C ARG A 132 -2.02 6.05 13.46
N ALA A 133 -3.35 6.07 13.44
CA ALA A 133 -4.16 6.61 14.54
C ALA A 133 -4.00 5.79 15.84
N GLU A 134 -3.74 4.50 15.71
CA GLU A 134 -3.50 3.56 16.81
C GLU A 134 -2.04 3.59 17.33
N GLY A 135 -1.14 4.34 16.70
CA GLY A 135 0.28 4.40 17.08
C GLY A 135 1.08 3.16 16.68
N ALA A 136 0.60 2.35 15.73
CA ALA A 136 1.25 1.10 15.35
C ALA A 136 2.69 1.30 14.86
N PHE A 137 2.98 2.44 14.23
CA PHE A 137 4.31 2.74 13.68
C PHE A 137 5.31 3.27 14.73
N ASP A 138 4.87 3.55 15.96
CA ASP A 138 5.67 4.24 16.98
C ASP A 138 6.84 3.38 17.49
N SER A 139 6.76 2.05 17.32
CA SER A 139 7.83 1.11 17.67
C SER A 139 8.96 1.06 16.65
N LEU A 140 8.79 1.66 15.47
CA LEU A 140 9.81 1.66 14.42
C LEU A 140 10.92 2.70 14.70
N PRO A 141 12.15 2.48 14.23
CA PRO A 141 13.22 3.47 14.30
C PRO A 141 12.99 4.58 13.26
N LEU A 142 12.02 5.47 13.52
CA LEU A 142 11.63 6.53 12.59
C LEU A 142 12.57 7.74 12.64
N ALA A 143 12.91 8.32 11.51
CA ALA A 143 13.55 9.63 11.44
C ALA A 143 12.59 10.73 11.96
N PRO A 144 13.07 11.91 12.44
CA PRO A 144 12.23 12.95 13.05
C PRO A 144 11.10 13.50 12.16
N ARG A 145 11.21 13.31 10.84
CA ARG A 145 10.26 13.78 9.82
C ARG A 145 9.71 12.63 8.96
N ALA A 146 9.77 11.41 9.48
CA ALA A 146 9.25 10.24 8.79
C ALA A 146 7.79 10.44 8.38
N PHE A 147 7.46 10.00 7.18
CA PHE A 147 6.11 10.07 6.64
C PHE A 147 5.77 8.78 5.89
N ILE A 148 4.48 8.51 5.75
CA ILE A 148 3.94 7.38 5.03
C ILE A 148 3.13 7.85 3.83
N VAL A 149 3.22 7.09 2.74
CA VAL A 149 2.42 7.30 1.52
C VAL A 149 1.80 5.98 1.06
N VAL A 150 0.71 6.09 0.31
CA VAL A 150 0.13 5.01 -0.48
C VAL A 150 0.31 5.37 -1.94
N GLU A 151 0.89 4.46 -2.71
CA GLU A 151 1.25 4.70 -4.11
C GLU A 151 0.85 3.49 -4.95
N GLU A 152 0.16 3.75 -6.05
CA GLU A 152 -0.09 2.75 -7.08
C GLU A 152 1.06 2.76 -8.08
N PHE A 153 1.47 1.57 -8.55
CA PHE A 153 2.66 1.36 -9.38
C PHE A 153 2.71 2.23 -10.65
N ASP A 154 1.61 2.35 -11.38
CA ASP A 154 1.53 3.15 -12.61
C ASP A 154 1.13 4.62 -12.34
N GLY A 155 0.99 5.01 -11.06
CA GLY A 155 0.67 6.37 -10.63
C GLY A 155 -0.81 6.75 -10.71
N ASN A 156 -1.72 5.78 -10.84
CA ASN A 156 -3.17 6.02 -10.92
C ASN A 156 -3.78 6.45 -9.57
N TYR A 157 -3.06 6.19 -8.47
CA TYR A 157 -3.46 6.63 -7.14
C TYR A 157 -2.24 7.04 -6.31
N PHE A 158 -2.39 8.13 -5.56
CA PHE A 158 -1.38 8.59 -4.61
C PHE A 158 -2.05 9.24 -3.40
N TRP A 159 -1.62 8.86 -2.20
CA TRP A 159 -2.05 9.49 -0.96
C TRP A 159 -0.88 9.67 0.02
N PRO A 160 -0.85 10.76 0.80
CA PRO A 160 -1.68 11.96 0.67
C PRO A 160 -1.34 12.74 -0.60
N ASP A 161 -2.06 13.84 -0.91
CA ASP A 161 -1.68 14.75 -2.00
C ASP A 161 -0.16 15.01 -2.02
N TYR A 162 0.46 14.85 -3.19
CA TYR A 162 1.92 14.86 -3.32
C TYR A 162 2.53 16.12 -2.70
N LYS A 163 1.96 17.31 -2.93
CA LYS A 163 2.51 18.57 -2.39
C LYS A 163 2.43 18.65 -0.86
N LYS A 164 1.51 17.90 -0.25
CA LYS A 164 1.27 17.87 1.19
C LYS A 164 1.74 16.59 1.88
N ARG A 165 2.30 15.62 1.14
CA ARG A 165 2.70 14.28 1.61
C ARG A 165 3.50 14.29 2.92
N LYS A 166 4.55 15.14 3.01
CA LYS A 166 5.42 15.23 4.19
C LYS A 166 4.73 15.84 5.43
N THR A 167 3.56 16.47 5.25
CA THR A 167 2.77 17.05 6.34
C THR A 167 1.60 16.15 6.72
N LEU A 168 0.78 15.75 5.74
CA LEU A 168 -0.41 14.93 5.99
C LEU A 168 -0.07 13.47 6.27
N GLY A 169 1.00 12.97 5.66
CA GLY A 169 1.50 11.60 5.83
C GLY A 169 2.46 11.47 7.01
N ARG A 170 2.72 12.56 7.75
CA ARG A 170 3.67 12.53 8.87
C ARG A 170 3.25 11.47 9.90
N ILE A 171 4.23 10.68 10.33
CA ILE A 171 4.08 9.74 11.45
C ILE A 171 4.48 10.52 12.70
N LYS A 172 3.56 10.65 13.65
CA LYS A 172 3.81 11.38 14.89
C LYS A 172 4.55 10.44 15.85
N ARG A 173 5.52 10.99 16.58
CA ARG A 173 6.07 10.40 17.80
C ARG A 173 5.39 11.04 19.00
#